data_AF-A0A925YVM0-F1
#
_entry.id   AF-A0A925YVM0-F1
#
_cell.length_a   1.000
_cell.length_b   1.000
_cell.length_c   1.000
_cell.angle_alpha   90.00
_cell.angle_beta   90.00
_cell.angle_gamma   90.00
#
_symmetry.space_group_name_H-M   'P 1'
#
loop_
_entity.id
_entity.type
_entity.pdbx_description
1 polymer ?
#
loop_
_entity_poly.entity_id
_entity_poly.type
_entity_poly.pdbx_seq_one_letter_code
_entity_poly.pdbx_strand_id
1 'polypeptide(L)'
;MKVSSLLKSLGLVSVDESPEEVAASESTSATANSDKPPAAVKDSAKSSAANLKPVSEATQTVDAEAIAASAEASGIGELSISFAEIFKALKISTPAHGWDVDKVITAISTPQFKAIDPATAKAAMQAMLAASAVPPEDIVQDAVNRDKALDSYEAYAAKKLSERLATHSQDVETLQKQIKQCEEEISRVKNSMTQAEEAFKAWQVKKAEKEEELVKVVSMLTAEEKISVSSTAKNN
;
A
#
# COMPACT_ATOMS: atom_id res chain seq x y z
N MET A 1 -12.67 30.97 17.25
CA MET A 1 -12.01 30.88 15.93
C MET A 1 -10.58 30.37 16.12
N LYS A 2 -10.28 29.11 15.79
CA LYS A 2 -8.90 28.56 15.73
C LYS A 2 -8.84 27.19 14.99
N VAL A 3 -9.76 26.96 14.07
CA VAL A 3 -9.75 25.74 13.23
C VAL A 3 -8.84 25.94 12.01
N SER A 4 -8.76 27.18 11.51
CA SER A 4 -7.93 27.57 10.37
C SER A 4 -6.42 27.49 10.63
N SER A 5 -5.97 27.50 11.89
CA SER A 5 -4.54 27.39 12.21
C SER A 5 -4.02 25.95 12.23
N LEU A 6 -4.89 24.95 12.41
CA LEU A 6 -4.50 23.54 12.41
C LEU A 6 -4.42 22.96 10.99
N LEU A 7 -5.24 23.44 10.06
CA LEU A 7 -5.21 23.00 8.66
C LEU A 7 -3.98 23.51 7.89
N LYS A 8 -3.34 24.60 8.35
CA LYS A 8 -2.15 25.16 7.71
C LYS A 8 -0.84 24.45 8.11
N SER A 9 -0.81 23.77 9.27
CA SER A 9 0.39 23.02 9.70
C SER A 9 0.50 21.63 9.07
N LEU A 10 -0.55 21.16 8.39
CA LEU A 10 -0.62 19.84 7.75
C LEU A 10 -0.36 19.89 6.23
N GLY A 11 0.04 21.04 5.68
CA GLY A 11 0.56 21.14 4.31
C GLY A 11 -0.43 20.79 3.19
N LEU A 12 -1.74 20.89 3.43
CA LEU A 12 -2.79 20.31 2.56
C LEU A 12 -3.70 21.35 1.87
N VAL A 13 -3.26 22.59 1.70
CA VAL A 13 -4.03 23.62 0.99
C VAL A 13 -3.13 24.44 0.05
N SER A 14 -3.10 24.04 -1.22
CA SER A 14 -2.92 24.99 -2.33
C SER A 14 -4.32 25.36 -2.82
N VAL A 15 -4.77 26.57 -2.47
CA VAL A 15 -5.85 27.24 -3.19
C VAL A 15 -5.17 28.04 -4.29
N ASP A 16 -5.32 27.59 -5.52
CA ASP A 16 -5.22 28.43 -6.71
C ASP A 16 -6.51 28.19 -7.49
N GLU A 17 -7.37 29.20 -7.50
CA GLU A 17 -8.61 29.23 -8.28
C GLU A 17 -8.66 30.59 -8.98
N SER A 18 -8.46 30.60 -10.30
CA SER A 18 -9.22 31.44 -11.23
C SER A 18 -8.82 31.20 -12.69
N PRO A 19 -9.71 31.55 -13.65
CA PRO A 19 -10.19 30.59 -14.64
C PRO A 19 -9.87 31.04 -16.08
N GLU A 20 -10.01 30.13 -17.04
CA GLU A 20 -10.51 30.51 -18.37
C GLU A 20 -11.05 29.30 -19.15
N GLU A 21 -12.31 29.48 -19.51
CA GLU A 21 -13.12 28.90 -20.58
C GLU A 21 -12.34 28.61 -21.88
N VAL A 22 -12.55 27.43 -22.51
CA VAL A 22 -13.28 27.26 -23.79
C VAL A 22 -13.10 25.86 -24.38
N ALA A 23 -14.14 25.45 -25.11
CA ALA A 23 -14.14 24.53 -26.25
C ALA A 23 -14.36 23.03 -25.97
N ALA A 24 -15.65 22.68 -26.07
CA ALA A 24 -16.16 21.40 -26.49
C ALA A 24 -15.51 20.91 -27.81
N SER A 25 -15.23 19.61 -27.88
CA SER A 25 -15.28 18.82 -29.11
C SER A 25 -15.43 17.34 -28.76
N GLU A 26 -16.67 16.88 -28.79
CA GLU A 26 -17.00 15.49 -29.01
C GLU A 26 -16.67 15.14 -30.47
N SER A 27 -15.87 14.11 -30.71
CA SER A 27 -15.99 13.32 -31.93
C SER A 27 -15.59 11.88 -31.67
N THR A 28 -16.64 11.08 -31.72
CA THR A 28 -16.76 9.65 -31.76
C THR A 28 -15.87 8.99 -32.81
N SER A 29 -15.20 7.90 -32.43
CA SER A 29 -14.91 6.80 -33.36
C SER A 29 -15.28 5.49 -32.70
N ALA A 30 -16.40 4.94 -33.15
CA ALA A 30 -16.74 3.54 -33.01
C ALA A 30 -16.77 2.96 -34.42
N THR A 31 -16.19 1.77 -34.62
CA THR A 31 -16.92 0.56 -35.05
C THR A 31 -16.02 -0.49 -35.73
N ALA A 32 -16.21 -1.72 -35.24
CA ALA A 32 -16.12 -3.05 -35.85
C ALA A 32 -14.77 -3.59 -36.37
N ASN A 33 -14.23 -4.65 -35.76
CA ASN A 33 -14.60 -6.08 -35.86
C ASN A 33 -14.24 -6.74 -37.22
N SER A 34 -13.34 -7.72 -37.16
CA SER A 34 -13.49 -9.01 -37.85
C SER A 34 -12.56 -10.07 -37.26
N ASP A 35 -13.21 -11.08 -36.66
CA ASP A 35 -12.76 -12.45 -36.44
C ASP A 35 -12.00 -13.06 -37.64
N LYS A 36 -10.94 -13.84 -37.39
CA LYS A 36 -10.97 -15.32 -37.41
C LYS A 36 -9.54 -15.95 -37.50
N PRO A 37 -9.23 -17.01 -36.72
CA PRO A 37 -7.96 -17.80 -36.73
C PRO A 37 -8.14 -19.12 -37.54
N PRO A 38 -7.27 -20.17 -37.46
CA PRO A 38 -5.82 -20.31 -37.16
C PRO A 38 -5.08 -21.10 -38.29
N ALA A 39 -3.74 -21.19 -38.23
CA ALA A 39 -3.00 -22.27 -38.91
C ALA A 39 -1.80 -22.73 -38.09
N ALA A 40 -1.79 -24.03 -37.80
CA ALA A 40 -0.76 -24.76 -37.10
C ALA A 40 0.45 -25.03 -38.00
N VAL A 41 1.65 -24.99 -37.41
CA VAL A 41 2.80 -25.77 -37.88
C VAL A 41 3.50 -26.38 -36.67
N LYS A 42 3.38 -27.70 -36.58
CA LYS A 42 4.29 -28.57 -35.84
C LYS A 42 5.56 -28.73 -36.68
N ASP A 43 6.71 -28.77 -36.03
CA ASP A 43 7.63 -29.92 -35.96
C ASP A 43 9.10 -29.47 -35.86
N SER A 44 9.89 -30.30 -35.18
CA SER A 44 11.35 -30.39 -35.23
C SER A 44 12.21 -29.35 -34.48
N ALA A 45 12.54 -29.68 -33.23
CA ALA A 45 13.94 -29.72 -32.77
C ALA A 45 14.05 -30.51 -31.45
N LYS A 46 14.02 -31.84 -31.56
CA LYS A 46 14.50 -32.77 -30.53
C LYS A 46 15.91 -33.18 -30.92
N SER A 47 16.95 -32.64 -30.27
CA SER A 47 18.23 -33.34 -30.08
C SER A 47 19.17 -32.60 -29.13
N SER A 48 19.94 -33.37 -28.36
CA SER A 48 21.06 -32.98 -27.49
C SER A 48 20.76 -32.39 -26.12
N ALA A 49 20.10 -33.19 -25.28
CA ALA A 49 20.34 -33.19 -23.84
C ALA A 49 20.59 -34.63 -23.39
N ALA A 50 21.72 -35.20 -23.81
CA ALA A 50 22.22 -36.45 -23.27
C ALA A 50 23.71 -36.29 -22.99
N ASN A 51 24.08 -36.64 -21.77
CA ASN A 51 25.44 -36.85 -21.27
C ASN A 51 26.10 -35.67 -20.53
N LEU A 52 25.55 -35.33 -19.36
CA LEU A 52 26.35 -34.91 -18.21
C LEU A 52 26.15 -35.94 -17.10
N LYS A 53 27.26 -36.54 -16.64
CA LYS A 53 27.31 -37.39 -15.45
C LYS A 53 26.82 -36.59 -14.23
N PRO A 54 26.18 -37.23 -13.24
CA PRO A 54 25.79 -36.54 -12.01
C PRO A 54 27.07 -36.19 -11.24
N VAL A 55 27.43 -34.91 -11.20
CA VAL A 55 28.40 -34.40 -10.25
C VAL A 55 27.73 -34.39 -8.88
N SER A 56 28.39 -35.07 -7.95
CA SER A 56 27.98 -35.32 -6.58
C SER A 56 27.42 -34.09 -5.89
N GLU A 57 26.25 -34.27 -5.27
CA GLU A 57 25.60 -33.32 -4.38
C GLU A 57 26.52 -32.90 -3.22
N ALA A 58 27.16 -31.74 -3.37
CA ALA A 58 27.51 -30.91 -2.24
C ALA A 58 26.27 -30.06 -1.91
N THR A 59 25.34 -30.65 -1.17
CA THR A 59 24.13 -29.97 -0.69
C THR A 59 24.54 -28.99 0.41
N GLN A 60 24.95 -27.77 0.04
CA GLN A 60 24.83 -26.66 0.96
C GLN A 60 23.34 -26.32 1.03
N THR A 61 22.68 -26.84 2.07
CA THR A 61 21.34 -26.40 2.47
C THR A 61 21.46 -24.94 2.84
N VAL A 62 21.02 -24.07 1.95
CA VAL A 62 20.92 -22.64 2.21
C VAL A 62 19.78 -22.43 3.20
N ASP A 63 20.13 -22.25 4.48
CA ASP A 63 19.17 -22.08 5.56
C ASP A 63 18.41 -20.76 5.41
N ALA A 64 17.09 -20.84 5.29
CA ALA A 64 16.19 -19.68 5.23
C ALA A 64 16.36 -18.71 6.41
N GLU A 65 16.89 -19.19 7.53
CA GLU A 65 17.18 -18.41 8.73
C GLU A 65 18.41 -17.50 8.57
N ALA A 66 19.41 -17.92 7.79
CA ALA A 66 20.55 -17.06 7.44
C ALA A 66 20.14 -15.92 6.50
N ILE A 67 19.17 -16.19 5.61
CA ILE A 67 18.55 -15.18 4.74
C ILE A 67 17.77 -14.16 5.56
N ALA A 68 16.98 -14.64 6.53
CA ALA A 68 16.20 -13.79 7.42
C ALA A 68 17.08 -12.86 8.25
N ALA A 69 18.13 -13.42 8.88
CA ALA A 69 19.05 -12.66 9.71
C ALA A 69 19.78 -11.57 8.92
N SER A 70 20.19 -11.83 7.67
CA SER A 70 20.83 -10.81 6.85
C SER A 70 19.86 -9.76 6.33
N ALA A 71 18.62 -10.13 6.03
CA ALA A 71 17.62 -9.18 5.56
C ALA A 71 17.17 -8.24 6.68
N GLU A 72 17.01 -8.76 7.89
CA GLU A 72 16.64 -7.98 9.07
C GLU A 72 17.81 -7.11 9.57
N ALA A 73 19.06 -7.58 9.46
CA ALA A 73 20.24 -6.81 9.87
C ALA A 73 20.52 -5.58 9.00
N SER A 74 20.14 -5.60 7.72
CA SER A 74 20.33 -4.45 6.83
C SER A 74 19.33 -3.33 7.11
N GLY A 75 18.15 -3.60 7.68
CA GLY A 75 17.14 -2.57 7.99
C GLY A 75 16.54 -1.87 6.76
N ILE A 76 16.97 -2.25 5.56
CA ILE A 76 16.45 -1.85 4.26
C ILE A 76 15.51 -2.99 3.83
N GLY A 77 14.28 -2.68 3.39
CA GLY A 77 13.25 -3.69 3.12
C GLY A 77 13.73 -4.85 2.24
N GLU A 78 13.05 -6.00 2.32
CA GLU A 78 13.47 -7.26 1.70
C GLU A 78 13.68 -7.22 0.16
N LEU A 79 13.29 -6.14 -0.54
CA LEU A 79 13.52 -5.99 -1.99
C LEU A 79 14.65 -5.03 -2.34
N SER A 80 15.35 -4.49 -1.33
CA SER A 80 16.36 -3.44 -1.51
C SER A 80 17.76 -3.87 -1.06
N ILE A 81 17.93 -5.16 -0.76
CA ILE A 81 19.21 -5.78 -0.47
C ILE A 81 19.90 -6.11 -1.79
N SER A 82 21.21 -5.86 -1.87
CA SER A 82 21.98 -6.14 -3.08
C SER A 82 22.26 -7.64 -3.25
N PHE A 83 22.43 -8.10 -4.49
CA PHE A 83 22.78 -9.50 -4.76
C PHE A 83 24.09 -9.94 -4.07
N ALA A 84 25.07 -9.04 -3.97
CA ALA A 84 26.31 -9.31 -3.26
C ALA A 84 26.08 -9.60 -1.76
N GLU A 85 25.15 -8.88 -1.13
CA GLU A 85 24.75 -9.13 0.25
C GLU A 85 23.97 -10.44 0.39
N ILE A 86 23.09 -10.78 -0.57
CA ILE A 86 22.37 -12.06 -0.60
C ILE A 86 23.37 -13.23 -0.65
N PHE A 87 24.36 -13.18 -1.55
CA PHE A 87 25.37 -14.23 -1.68
C PHE A 87 26.27 -14.32 -0.44
N LYS A 88 26.63 -13.18 0.16
CA LYS A 88 27.41 -13.13 1.40
C LYS A 88 26.63 -13.71 2.59
N ALA A 89 25.35 -13.38 2.71
CA ALA A 89 24.45 -13.89 3.74
C ALA A 89 24.32 -15.41 3.67
N LEU A 90 24.22 -15.93 2.45
CA LEU A 90 24.12 -17.35 2.14
C LEU A 90 25.47 -18.08 2.15
N LYS A 91 26.54 -17.38 2.55
CA LYS A 91 27.91 -17.92 2.63
C LYS A 91 28.38 -18.58 1.33
N ILE A 92 27.90 -18.09 0.19
CA ILE A 92 28.44 -18.46 -1.12
C ILE A 92 29.82 -17.82 -1.21
N SER A 93 30.85 -18.61 -0.91
CA SER A 93 32.24 -18.18 -1.00
C SER A 93 32.69 -18.15 -2.45
N THR A 94 33.49 -17.15 -2.80
CA THR A 94 34.26 -17.18 -4.03
C THR A 94 35.18 -18.42 -4.03
N PRO A 95 35.28 -19.15 -5.15
CA PRO A 95 36.19 -20.29 -5.25
C PRO A 95 37.65 -19.90 -4.98
N ALA A 96 38.45 -20.84 -4.44
CA ALA A 96 39.83 -20.59 -4.02
C ALA A 96 40.76 -20.13 -5.17
N HIS A 97 40.45 -20.52 -6.40
CA HIS A 97 41.16 -20.09 -7.61
C HIS A 97 40.84 -18.64 -8.03
N GLY A 98 39.96 -17.96 -7.29
CA GLY A 98 39.67 -16.54 -7.47
C GLY A 98 38.86 -16.21 -8.73
N TRP A 99 38.33 -17.21 -9.43
CA TRP A 99 37.37 -17.01 -10.52
C TRP A 99 35.98 -17.39 -10.02
N ASP A 100 35.03 -16.52 -10.27
CA ASP A 100 33.62 -16.73 -9.98
C ASP A 100 32.79 -16.35 -11.20
N VAL A 101 31.49 -16.62 -11.15
CA VAL A 101 30.57 -16.32 -12.25
C VAL A 101 30.56 -14.83 -12.58
N ASP A 102 30.66 -13.92 -11.60
CA ASP A 102 30.68 -12.48 -11.85
C ASP A 102 31.91 -12.05 -12.65
N LYS A 103 33.07 -12.62 -12.38
CA LYS A 103 34.29 -12.37 -13.16
C LYS A 103 34.17 -12.90 -14.57
N VAL A 104 33.55 -14.05 -14.76
CA VAL A 104 33.28 -14.60 -16.11
C VAL A 104 32.30 -13.69 -16.86
N ILE A 105 31.20 -13.26 -16.23
CA ILE A 105 30.23 -12.29 -16.78
C ILE A 105 30.94 -10.99 -17.17
N THR A 106 31.81 -10.48 -16.30
CA THR A 106 32.59 -9.27 -16.55
C THR A 106 33.50 -9.46 -17.76
N ALA A 107 34.22 -10.59 -17.82
CA ALA A 107 35.13 -10.91 -18.91
C ALA A 107 34.42 -11.02 -20.27
N ILE A 108 33.30 -11.74 -20.35
CA ILE A 108 32.53 -11.85 -21.60
C ILE A 108 31.82 -10.54 -21.98
N SER A 109 31.57 -9.66 -21.02
CA SER A 109 30.93 -8.37 -21.26
C SER A 109 31.87 -7.34 -21.91
N THR A 110 33.17 -7.61 -21.94
CA THR A 110 34.17 -6.74 -22.57
C THR A 110 33.99 -6.67 -24.10
N PRO A 111 34.35 -5.55 -24.74
CA PRO A 111 34.14 -5.36 -26.19
C PRO A 111 34.80 -6.44 -27.06
N GLN A 112 35.96 -6.95 -26.65
CA GLN A 112 36.70 -8.00 -27.36
C GLN A 112 35.94 -9.33 -27.46
N PHE A 113 35.18 -9.70 -26.44
CA PHE A 113 34.33 -10.89 -26.45
C PHE A 113 33.01 -10.66 -27.19
N LYS A 114 32.50 -9.42 -27.20
CA LYS A 114 31.30 -9.03 -27.96
C LYS A 114 31.53 -8.91 -29.47
N ALA A 115 32.77 -8.67 -29.90
CA ALA A 115 33.12 -8.48 -31.31
C ALA A 115 33.38 -9.80 -32.07
N ILE A 116 33.46 -10.93 -31.36
CA ILE A 116 33.75 -12.25 -31.94
C ILE A 116 32.49 -13.12 -31.92
N ASP A 117 32.45 -14.16 -32.77
CA ASP A 117 31.33 -15.09 -32.81
C ASP A 117 31.24 -15.93 -31.52
N PRO A 118 30.05 -16.44 -31.14
CA PRO A 118 29.86 -17.17 -29.90
C PRO A 118 30.73 -18.43 -29.75
N ALA A 119 31.07 -19.10 -30.85
CA ALA A 119 31.91 -20.30 -30.79
C ALA A 119 33.38 -19.94 -30.51
N THR A 120 33.89 -18.88 -31.14
CA THR A 120 35.22 -18.32 -30.85
C THR A 120 35.29 -17.72 -29.45
N ALA A 121 34.24 -17.04 -28.98
CA ALA A 121 34.14 -16.54 -27.61
C ALA A 121 34.23 -17.67 -26.57
N LYS A 122 33.51 -18.77 -26.81
CA LYS A 122 33.59 -19.96 -25.95
C LYS A 122 35.01 -20.54 -25.93
N ALA A 123 35.64 -20.72 -27.08
CA ALA A 123 36.99 -21.26 -27.17
C ALA A 123 38.01 -20.34 -26.46
N ALA A 124 37.89 -19.02 -26.65
CA ALA A 124 38.74 -18.03 -25.98
C ALA A 124 38.55 -18.05 -24.45
N MET A 125 37.32 -18.18 -23.97
CA MET A 125 37.04 -18.29 -22.53
C MET A 125 37.61 -19.59 -21.95
N GLN A 126 37.43 -20.72 -22.63
CA GLN A 126 38.01 -21.99 -22.21
C GLN A 126 39.54 -21.93 -22.15
N ALA A 127 40.19 -21.28 -23.11
CA ALA A 127 41.63 -21.06 -23.11
C ALA A 127 42.08 -20.18 -21.93
N MET A 128 41.33 -19.11 -21.61
CA MET A 128 41.62 -18.22 -20.49
C MET A 128 41.48 -18.92 -19.13
N LEU A 129 40.44 -19.73 -18.94
CA LEU A 129 40.25 -20.55 -17.74
C LEU A 129 41.35 -21.60 -17.60
N ALA A 130 41.70 -22.30 -18.70
CA ALA A 130 42.78 -23.27 -18.71
C ALA A 130 44.14 -22.65 -18.38
N ALA A 131 44.44 -21.45 -18.91
CA ALA A 131 45.64 -20.69 -18.58
C ALA A 131 45.71 -20.28 -17.10
N SER A 132 44.55 -20.13 -16.46
CA SER A 132 44.43 -19.82 -15.03
C SER A 132 44.32 -21.06 -14.15
N ALA A 133 44.45 -22.27 -14.72
CA ALA A 133 44.24 -23.55 -14.04
C ALA A 133 42.88 -23.68 -13.35
N VAL A 134 41.83 -23.06 -13.92
CA VAL A 134 40.47 -23.10 -13.40
C VAL A 134 39.67 -24.18 -14.12
N PRO A 135 39.13 -25.19 -13.42
CA PRO A 135 38.23 -26.14 -14.03
C PRO A 135 36.87 -25.47 -14.33
N PRO A 136 36.32 -25.62 -15.55
CA PRO A 136 35.03 -25.02 -15.90
C PRO A 136 33.89 -25.57 -15.03
N GLU A 137 34.02 -26.77 -14.48
CA GLU A 137 33.06 -27.38 -13.57
C GLU A 137 32.87 -26.55 -12.29
N ASP A 138 33.93 -25.94 -11.75
CA ASP A 138 33.83 -25.11 -10.54
C ASP A 138 33.01 -23.84 -10.79
N ILE A 139 33.13 -23.24 -11.99
CA ILE A 139 32.33 -22.08 -12.40
C ILE A 139 30.86 -22.47 -12.58
N VAL A 140 30.59 -23.64 -13.17
CA VAL A 140 29.23 -24.16 -13.30
C VAL A 140 28.62 -24.41 -11.92
N GLN A 141 29.38 -24.98 -10.99
CA GLN A 141 28.92 -25.22 -9.63
C GLN A 141 28.65 -23.90 -8.88
N ASP A 142 29.50 -22.88 -9.03
CA ASP A 142 29.27 -21.54 -8.49
C ASP A 142 27.98 -20.93 -9.06
N ALA A 143 27.71 -21.07 -10.36
CA ALA A 143 26.48 -20.60 -10.99
C ALA A 143 25.23 -21.27 -10.41
N VAL A 144 25.25 -22.61 -10.29
CA VAL A 144 24.14 -23.37 -9.71
C VAL A 144 23.90 -23.00 -8.24
N ASN A 145 24.97 -22.75 -7.47
CA ASN A 145 24.84 -22.37 -6.07
C ASN A 145 24.23 -20.96 -5.93
N ARG A 146 24.66 -20.01 -6.75
CA ARG A 146 24.12 -18.64 -6.80
C ARG A 146 22.66 -18.62 -7.22
N ASP A 147 22.28 -19.41 -8.22
CA ASP A 147 20.90 -19.55 -8.68
C ASP A 147 19.99 -20.08 -7.55
N LYS A 148 20.38 -21.19 -6.90
CA LYS A 148 19.66 -21.74 -5.74
C LYS A 148 19.55 -20.74 -4.58
N ALA A 149 20.56 -19.92 -4.38
CA ALA A 149 20.53 -18.85 -3.39
C ALA A 149 19.51 -17.77 -3.73
N LEU A 150 19.41 -17.38 -5.00
CA LEU A 150 18.40 -16.44 -5.46
C LEU A 150 16.99 -17.02 -5.30
N ASP A 151 16.77 -18.28 -5.68
CA ASP A 151 15.48 -18.97 -5.49
C ASP A 151 15.06 -19.00 -4.02
N SER A 152 16.02 -19.30 -3.14
CA SER A 152 15.77 -19.35 -1.69
C SER A 152 15.46 -17.97 -1.11
N TYR A 153 16.14 -16.94 -1.61
CA TYR A 153 15.85 -15.55 -1.25
C TYR A 153 14.48 -15.11 -1.74
N GLU A 154 14.11 -15.43 -2.97
CA GLU A 154 12.80 -15.14 -3.54
C GLU A 154 11.69 -15.78 -2.71
N ALA A 155 11.82 -17.05 -2.37
CA ALA A 155 10.86 -17.75 -1.52
C ALA A 155 10.70 -17.08 -0.15
N TYR A 156 11.81 -16.66 0.46
CA TYR A 156 11.81 -15.91 1.72
C TYR A 156 11.11 -14.55 1.57
N ALA A 157 11.47 -13.76 0.55
CA ALA A 157 10.90 -12.44 0.30
C ALA A 157 9.39 -12.53 0.01
N ALA A 158 8.96 -13.51 -0.77
CA ALA A 158 7.55 -13.78 -1.06
C ALA A 158 6.76 -14.12 0.21
N LYS A 159 7.33 -14.93 1.11
CA LYS A 159 6.72 -15.25 2.41
C LYS A 159 6.57 -14.00 3.27
N LYS A 160 7.63 -13.21 3.45
CA LYS A 160 7.59 -11.96 4.24
C LYS A 160 6.60 -10.95 3.67
N LEU A 161 6.52 -10.84 2.35
CA LEU A 161 5.53 -9.99 1.69
C LEU A 161 4.11 -10.47 1.99
N SER A 162 3.85 -11.78 1.89
CA SER A 162 2.55 -12.37 2.22
C SER A 162 2.15 -12.11 3.68
N GLU A 163 3.07 -12.27 4.63
CA GLU A 163 2.83 -11.99 6.06
C GLU A 163 2.49 -10.51 6.31
N ARG A 164 3.18 -9.59 5.64
CA ARG A 164 2.91 -8.16 5.73
C ARG A 164 1.56 -7.80 5.14
N LEU A 165 1.24 -8.35 3.97
CA LEU A 165 -0.07 -8.14 3.33
C LEU A 165 -1.21 -8.68 4.19
N ALA A 166 -1.05 -9.84 4.81
CA ALA A 166 -2.03 -10.40 5.74
C ALA A 166 -2.24 -9.47 6.95
N THR A 167 -1.15 -9.01 7.56
CA THR A 167 -1.20 -8.05 8.69
C THR A 167 -1.92 -6.77 8.29
N HIS A 168 -1.52 -6.15 7.17
CA HIS A 168 -2.16 -4.91 6.70
C HIS A 168 -3.63 -5.12 6.33
N SER A 169 -4.02 -6.28 5.78
CA SER A 169 -5.42 -6.60 5.51
C SER A 169 -6.23 -6.63 6.82
N GLN A 170 -5.70 -7.26 7.86
CA GLN A 170 -6.34 -7.29 9.18
C GLN A 170 -6.42 -5.90 9.81
N ASP A 171 -5.40 -5.06 9.64
CA ASP A 171 -5.42 -3.66 10.11
C ASP A 171 -6.50 -2.86 9.39
N VAL A 172 -6.63 -3.02 8.07
CA VAL A 172 -7.69 -2.38 7.28
C VAL A 172 -9.07 -2.79 7.77
N GLU A 173 -9.30 -4.08 8.00
CA GLU A 173 -10.58 -4.58 8.54
C GLU A 173 -10.87 -3.99 9.93
N THR A 174 -9.86 -3.91 10.79
CA THR A 174 -9.97 -3.33 12.13
C THR A 174 -10.33 -1.84 12.07
N LEU A 175 -9.64 -1.08 11.22
CA LEU A 175 -9.91 0.34 11.00
C LEU A 175 -11.32 0.56 10.42
N GLN A 176 -11.75 -0.27 9.47
CA GLN A 176 -13.11 -0.20 8.93
C GLN A 176 -14.18 -0.45 10.01
N LYS A 177 -13.94 -1.38 10.93
CA LYS A 177 -14.83 -1.61 12.07
C LYS A 177 -14.90 -0.39 13.00
N GLN A 178 -13.76 0.23 13.28
CA GLN A 178 -13.70 1.45 14.10
C GLN A 178 -14.43 2.63 13.44
N ILE A 179 -14.31 2.78 12.11
CA ILE A 179 -15.05 3.78 11.34
C ILE A 179 -16.55 3.59 11.54
N LYS A 180 -17.06 2.37 11.33
CA LYS A 180 -18.50 2.07 11.52
C LYS A 180 -18.99 2.38 12.93
N GLN A 181 -18.21 1.99 13.95
CA GLN A 181 -18.54 2.31 15.35
C GLN A 181 -18.60 3.82 15.59
N CYS A 182 -17.66 4.58 15.02
CA CYS A 182 -17.66 6.03 15.12
C CYS A 182 -18.88 6.65 14.42
N GLU A 183 -19.27 6.15 13.25
CA GLU A 183 -20.46 6.59 12.51
C GLU A 183 -21.77 6.34 13.29
N GLU A 184 -21.87 5.18 13.96
CA GLU A 184 -22.98 4.85 14.86
C GLU A 184 -23.05 5.80 16.06
N GLU A 185 -21.90 6.07 16.71
CA GLU A 185 -21.82 7.01 17.84
C GLU A 185 -22.16 8.44 17.42
N ILE A 186 -21.66 8.90 16.26
CA ILE A 186 -22.00 10.21 15.68
C ILE A 186 -23.52 10.30 15.45
N SER A 187 -24.12 9.25 14.90
CA SER A 187 -25.57 9.21 14.65
C SER A 187 -26.36 9.25 15.96
N ARG A 188 -25.93 8.51 16.99
CA ARG A 188 -26.54 8.53 18.32
C ARG A 188 -26.49 9.93 18.94
N VAL A 189 -25.32 10.57 18.91
CA VAL A 189 -25.11 11.91 19.48
C VAL A 189 -25.95 12.94 18.73
N LYS A 190 -25.98 12.89 17.40
CA LYS A 190 -26.85 13.78 16.58
C LYS A 190 -28.33 13.62 16.96
N ASN A 191 -28.81 12.39 17.06
CA ASN A 191 -30.21 12.13 17.44
C ASN A 191 -30.51 12.66 18.84
N SER A 192 -29.61 12.46 19.80
CA SER A 192 -29.75 13.01 21.15
C SER A 192 -29.76 14.54 21.17
N MET A 193 -28.94 15.18 20.33
CA MET A 193 -28.92 16.64 20.19
C MET A 193 -30.25 17.16 19.65
N THR A 194 -30.76 16.55 18.57
CA THR A 194 -32.07 16.91 18.01
C THR A 194 -33.19 16.74 19.03
N GLN A 195 -33.22 15.61 19.75
CA GLN A 195 -34.24 15.38 20.80
C GLN A 195 -34.15 16.40 21.94
N ALA A 196 -32.95 16.78 22.35
CA ALA A 196 -32.76 17.80 23.39
C ALA A 196 -33.25 19.18 22.92
N GLU A 197 -32.98 19.56 21.67
CA GLU A 197 -33.48 20.81 21.07
C GLU A 197 -35.01 20.82 20.98
N GLU A 198 -35.62 19.71 20.54
CA GLU A 198 -37.07 19.56 20.47
C GLU A 198 -37.72 19.62 21.87
N ALA A 199 -37.14 18.92 22.85
CA ALA A 199 -37.61 18.94 24.22
C ALA A 199 -37.52 20.35 24.83
N PHE A 200 -36.45 21.08 24.56
CA PHE A 200 -36.29 22.46 25.02
C PHE A 200 -37.32 23.39 24.40
N LYS A 201 -37.57 23.30 23.08
CA LYS A 201 -38.62 24.07 22.41
C LYS A 201 -40.01 23.75 22.98
N ALA A 202 -40.32 22.48 23.20
CA ALA A 202 -41.58 22.07 23.81
C ALA A 202 -41.75 22.61 25.23
N TRP A 203 -40.67 22.66 26.02
CA TRP A 203 -40.68 23.27 27.34
C TRP A 203 -40.89 24.79 27.28
N GLN A 204 -40.29 25.49 26.31
CA GLN A 204 -40.50 26.94 26.14
C GLN A 204 -41.97 27.28 25.85
N VAL A 205 -42.67 26.45 25.06
CA VAL A 205 -44.11 26.61 24.82
C VAL A 205 -44.89 26.48 26.13
N LYS A 206 -44.66 25.41 26.90
CA LYS A 206 -45.31 25.21 28.22
C LYS A 206 -45.01 26.33 29.21
N LYS A 207 -43.79 26.88 29.17
CA LYS A 207 -43.39 28.02 30.00
C LYS A 207 -44.21 29.26 29.63
N ALA A 208 -44.36 29.56 28.34
CA ALA A 208 -45.14 30.71 27.89
C ALA A 208 -46.62 30.60 28.29
N GLU A 209 -47.24 29.42 28.12
CA GLU A 209 -48.61 29.15 28.60
C GLU A 209 -48.73 29.39 30.11
N LYS A 210 -47.75 28.91 30.89
CA LYS A 210 -47.76 29.11 32.34
C LYS A 210 -47.56 30.57 32.74
N GLU A 211 -46.72 31.30 32.02
CA GLU A 211 -46.53 32.73 32.23
C GLU A 211 -47.82 33.52 31.93
N GLU A 212 -48.57 33.16 30.89
CA GLU A 212 -49.87 33.76 30.59
C GLU A 212 -50.88 33.53 31.73
N GLU A 213 -50.96 32.31 32.27
CA GLU A 213 -51.79 32.01 33.43
C GLU A 213 -51.41 32.86 34.65
N LEU A 214 -50.11 33.01 34.93
CA LEU A 214 -49.63 33.82 36.05
C LEU A 214 -49.96 35.30 35.85
N VAL A 215 -49.76 35.84 34.65
CA VAL A 215 -50.14 37.22 34.31
C VAL A 215 -51.64 37.44 34.52
N LYS A 216 -52.48 36.47 34.15
CA LYS A 216 -53.94 36.53 34.39
C LYS A 216 -54.29 36.57 35.89
N VAL A 217 -53.61 35.76 36.72
CA VAL A 217 -53.83 35.79 38.17
C VAL A 217 -53.39 37.13 38.77
N VAL A 218 -52.20 37.62 38.37
CA VAL A 218 -51.70 38.92 38.83
C VAL A 218 -52.67 40.02 38.43
N SER A 219 -53.15 40.04 37.19
CA SER A 219 -54.09 41.07 36.73
C SER A 219 -55.42 41.08 37.47
N MET A 220 -55.93 39.94 37.92
CA MET A 220 -57.11 39.86 38.79
C MET A 220 -56.86 40.43 40.19
N LEU A 221 -55.65 40.25 40.73
CA LEU A 221 -55.28 40.74 42.07
C LEU A 221 -54.87 42.21 42.08
N THR A 222 -54.32 42.71 40.98
CA THR A 222 -53.91 44.11 40.81
C THR A 222 -54.95 44.97 40.09
N ALA A 223 -56.04 44.38 39.59
CA ALA A 223 -57.20 45.13 39.13
C ALA A 223 -57.80 45.84 40.34
N GLU A 224 -57.38 47.08 40.54
CA GLU A 224 -57.90 48.01 41.53
C GLU A 224 -59.43 47.97 41.54
N GLU A 225 -59.99 47.81 42.74
CA GLU A 225 -61.41 47.98 43.00
C GLU A 225 -61.84 49.36 42.48
N LYS A 226 -62.53 49.40 41.34
CA LYS A 226 -63.49 50.47 41.07
C LYS A 226 -64.64 50.29 42.05
N ILE A 227 -64.46 50.71 43.29
CA ILE A 227 -65.58 51.00 44.18
C ILE A 227 -66.25 52.25 43.60
N SER A 228 -67.15 52.02 42.64
CA SER A 228 -68.16 52.99 42.24
C SER A 228 -69.06 53.20 43.46
N VAL A 229 -68.73 54.19 44.28
CA VAL A 229 -69.67 54.72 45.27
C VAL A 229 -70.70 55.53 44.50
N SER A 230 -71.68 54.82 43.92
CA SER A 230 -72.94 55.41 43.48
C SER A 230 -74.00 55.06 44.52
N SER A 231 -74.34 56.04 45.37
CA SER A 231 -75.62 56.09 46.08
C SER A 231 -75.84 57.53 46.55
N THR A 232 -76.48 58.39 45.75
CA THR A 232 -77.89 58.82 45.92
C THR A 232 -78.27 59.29 47.33
N ALA A 233 -78.61 60.58 47.50
CA ALA A 233 -80.00 61.04 47.62
C ALA A 233 -80.19 62.36 48.42
N LYS A 234 -80.95 63.27 47.80
CA LYS A 234 -82.01 64.15 48.37
C LYS A 234 -81.69 65.31 49.33
N ASN A 235 -82.15 66.48 48.87
CA ASN A 235 -83.16 67.39 49.47
C ASN A 235 -82.70 68.78 49.93
N ASN A 236 -83.45 69.76 49.38
CA ASN A 236 -83.64 71.18 49.68
C ASN A 236 -82.55 72.18 49.28
#